data_AF-A0A9E5P389-F1
#
_entry.id   AF-A0A9E5P389-F1
#
_cell.length_a   1.000
_cell.length_b   1.000
_cell.length_c   1.000
_cell.angle_alpha   90.00
_cell.angle_beta   90.00
_cell.angle_gamma   90.00
#
_symmetry.space_group_name_H-M   'P 1'
#
loop_
_entity.id
_entity.type
_entity.pdbx_description
1 polymer ?
#
loop_
_entity_poly.entity_id
_entity_poly.type
_entity_poly.pdbx_seq_one_letter_code
_entity_poly.pdbx_strand_id
1 'polypeptide(L)' 'GQAIAQAVGDKAGISRYGHAYVPLDEALSRAVVDFSGRPGLTYEVDFVRPRIGDFDVDLLREFFQGFVNHAQVT' A
#
# COMPACT_ATOMS: atom_id res chain seq x y z
N GLY A 1 3.65 0.15 8.92
CA GLY A 1 2.49 -0.70 9.25
C GLY A 1 2.05 -0.58 10.71
N GLN A 2 2.94 -0.75 11.69
CA GLN A 2 2.57 -0.84 13.12
C GLN A 2 1.67 0.29 13.64
N ALA A 3 1.99 1.55 13.30
CA ALA A 3 1.17 2.70 13.71
C ALA A 3 -0.27 2.61 13.19
N ILE A 4 -0.48 2.10 11.98
CA ILE A 4 -1.83 1.90 11.40
C ILE A 4 -2.54 0.75 12.10
N ALA A 5 -1.86 -0.38 12.34
CA ALA A 5 -2.43 -1.49 13.10
C ALA A 5 -2.89 -1.04 14.50
N GLN A 6 -2.10 -0.19 15.17
CA GLN A 6 -2.46 0.40 16.45
C GLN A 6 -3.66 1.36 16.34
N ALA A 7 -3.66 2.25 15.33
CA ALA A 7 -4.71 3.24 15.15
C ALA A 7 -6.08 2.63 14.82
N VAL A 8 -6.10 1.53 14.06
CA VAL A 8 -7.34 0.86 13.64
C VAL A 8 -7.91 -0.04 14.76
N GLY A 9 -7.10 -0.41 15.75
CA GLY A 9 -7.55 -1.16 16.93
C GLY A 9 -8.15 -2.52 16.57
N ASP A 10 -9.35 -2.79 17.07
CA ASP A 10 -10.09 -4.05 16.85
C ASP A 10 -10.82 -4.11 15.51
N LYS A 11 -10.71 -3.05 14.68
CA LYS A 11 -11.37 -2.90 13.38
C LYS A 11 -12.91 -2.86 13.46
N ALA A 12 -13.50 -2.68 14.65
CA ALA A 12 -14.94 -2.64 14.79
C ALA A 12 -15.54 -1.40 14.09
N GLY A 13 -16.58 -1.61 13.29
CA GLY A 13 -17.33 -0.52 12.65
C GLY A 13 -16.67 0.15 11.43
N ILE A 14 -15.46 -0.29 11.02
CA ILE A 14 -14.82 0.26 9.81
C ILE A 14 -15.39 -0.37 8.53
N SER A 15 -15.30 0.37 7.43
CA SER A 15 -15.36 -0.24 6.10
C SER A 15 -14.09 -1.06 5.88
N ARG A 16 -14.20 -2.38 6.03
CA ARG A 16 -13.07 -3.32 5.94
C ARG A 16 -12.34 -3.26 4.59
N TYR A 17 -13.10 -3.08 3.51
CA TYR A 17 -12.60 -3.02 2.14
C TYR A 17 -12.66 -1.58 1.64
N GLY A 18 -11.58 -1.12 1.03
CA GLY A 18 -11.50 0.20 0.40
C GLY A 18 -10.74 0.13 -0.92
N HIS A 19 -11.07 1.01 -1.84
CA HIS A 19 -10.27 1.23 -3.03
C HIS A 19 -10.32 2.70 -3.44
N ALA A 20 -9.27 3.13 -4.12
CA ALA A 20 -9.20 4.46 -4.69
C ALA A 20 -8.45 4.43 -6.02
N TYR A 21 -8.92 5.25 -6.95
CA TYR A 21 -8.19 5.61 -8.16
C TYR A 21 -7.66 7.03 -7.98
N VAL A 22 -6.38 7.24 -8.25
CA VAL A 22 -5.72 8.54 -8.12
C VAL A 22 -5.00 8.86 -9.43
N PRO A 23 -5.49 9.84 -10.20
CA PRO A 23 -4.81 10.31 -11.41
C PRO A 23 -3.74 11.36 -11.07
N LEU A 24 -2.68 11.41 -11.87
CA LEU A 24 -1.69 12.49 -11.90
C LEU A 24 -1.15 12.62 -13.33
N ASP A 25 -1.46 13.73 -14.00
CA ASP A 25 -1.16 13.95 -15.43
C ASP A 25 -1.58 12.74 -16.30
N GLU A 26 -0.66 12.11 -17.03
CA GLU A 26 -0.92 10.92 -17.85
C GLU A 26 -1.02 9.61 -17.04
N ALA A 27 -0.66 9.61 -15.76
CA ALA A 27 -0.63 8.43 -14.93
C ALA A 27 -1.97 8.21 -14.18
N LEU A 28 -2.35 6.94 -14.04
CA LEU A 28 -3.49 6.52 -13.23
C LEU A 28 -3.07 5.35 -12.34
N SER A 29 -3.19 5.53 -11.02
CA SER A 29 -2.92 4.48 -10.05
C SER A 29 -4.20 4.00 -9.37
N ARG A 30 -4.22 2.73 -8.97
CA ARG A 30 -5.27 2.13 -8.15
C ARG A 30 -4.66 1.44 -6.95
N ALA A 31 -5.23 1.68 -5.77
CA ALA A 31 -4.97 0.87 -4.58
C ALA A 31 -6.27 0.22 -4.10
N VAL A 32 -6.18 -1.04 -3.66
CA VAL A 32 -7.26 -1.78 -3.00
C VAL A 32 -6.69 -2.27 -1.68
N VAL A 33 -7.42 -2.10 -0.59
CA VAL A 33 -6.99 -2.52 0.76
C VAL A 33 -8.09 -3.34 1.42
N ASP A 34 -7.70 -4.47 2.02
CA ASP A 34 -8.51 -5.29 2.92
C ASP A 34 -7.86 -5.30 4.32
N PHE A 35 -8.56 -4.77 5.33
CA PHE A 35 -8.16 -4.86 6.75
C PHE A 35 -8.35 -6.28 7.32
N SER A 36 -7.90 -7.29 6.60
CA SER A 36 -8.16 -8.72 6.83
C SER A 36 -7.47 -9.32 8.05
N GLY A 37 -6.37 -8.74 8.51
CA GLY A 37 -5.44 -9.40 9.43
C GLY A 37 -4.45 -10.34 8.72
N ARG A 38 -4.50 -10.44 7.38
CA ARG A 38 -3.63 -11.29 6.57
C ARG A 38 -2.71 -10.41 5.72
N PRO A 39 -1.41 -10.35 6.05
CA PRO A 39 -0.45 -9.66 5.21
C PRO A 39 -0.42 -10.23 3.79
N GLY A 40 -0.53 -9.34 2.81
CA GLY A 40 -0.36 -9.68 1.40
C GLY A 40 -0.10 -8.42 0.58
N LEU A 41 0.67 -8.54 -0.50
CA LEU A 41 0.90 -7.45 -1.43
C LEU A 41 0.85 -7.99 -2.85
N THR A 42 -0.09 -7.48 -3.65
CA THR A 42 -0.04 -7.57 -5.11
C THR A 42 0.46 -6.22 -5.62
N TYR A 43 1.63 -6.23 -6.26
CA TYR A 43 2.30 -5.01 -6.72
C TYR A 43 2.48 -5.08 -8.24
N GLU A 44 1.69 -4.29 -8.95
CA GLU A 44 1.66 -4.21 -10.41
C GLU A 44 1.99 -2.78 -10.84
N VAL A 45 3.23 -2.36 -10.60
CA VAL A 45 3.73 -1.04 -10.99
C VAL A 45 5.04 -1.21 -11.72
N ASP A 46 5.03 -0.85 -13.00
CA ASP A 46 6.22 -0.85 -13.85
C ASP A 46 6.82 0.55 -13.90
N PHE A 47 8.08 0.67 -13.45
CA PHE A 47 8.81 1.92 -13.55
C PHE A 47 9.63 1.96 -14.83
N VAL A 48 9.54 3.07 -15.56
CA VAL A 48 10.32 3.30 -16.79
C VAL A 48 11.78 3.70 -16.53
N ARG A 49 12.11 4.01 -15.27
CA ARG A 49 13.45 4.42 -14.82
C ARG A 49 13.75 3.80 -13.46
N PRO A 50 15.00 3.44 -13.16
CA PRO A 50 15.38 2.86 -11.88
C PRO A 50 15.42 3.88 -10.73
N ARG A 51 15.42 5.19 -11.03
CA ARG A 51 15.52 6.24 -10.01
C ARG A 51 14.65 7.46 -10.32
N ILE A 52 14.21 8.14 -9.25
CA ILE A 52 13.57 9.46 -9.27
C ILE A 52 14.48 10.40 -8.47
N GLY A 53 15.23 11.27 -9.15
CA GLY A 53 16.32 11.99 -8.51
C GLY A 53 17.32 11.02 -7.89
N ASP A 54 17.57 11.15 -6.59
CA ASP A 54 18.46 10.24 -5.82
C ASP A 54 17.73 9.02 -5.24
N PHE A 55 16.42 8.92 -5.41
CA PHE A 55 15.62 7.85 -4.83
C PHE A 55 15.58 6.63 -5.76
N ASP A 56 15.86 5.45 -5.22
CA ASP A 56 15.75 4.16 -5.92
C ASP A 56 14.29 3.66 -5.88
N VAL A 57 13.70 3.46 -7.05
CA VAL A 57 12.26 3.13 -7.16
C VAL A 57 11.93 1.74 -6.65
N ASP A 58 12.91 0.83 -6.60
CA ASP A 58 12.71 -0.53 -6.09
C ASP A 58 12.35 -0.53 -4.59
N LEU A 59 12.76 0.52 -3.87
CA LEU A 59 12.43 0.70 -2.45
C LEU A 59 10.93 0.93 -2.21
N LEU A 60 10.14 1.33 -3.22
CA LEU A 60 8.69 1.49 -3.06
C LEU A 60 8.02 0.14 -2.81
N ARG A 61 8.42 -0.91 -3.53
CA ARG A 61 7.92 -2.27 -3.30
C ARG A 61 8.23 -2.73 -1.88
N GLU A 62 9.47 -2.53 -1.43
CA GLU A 62 9.91 -2.89 -0.08
C GLU A 62 9.16 -2.10 1.00
N PHE A 63 8.90 -0.81 0.76
CA PHE A 63 8.09 0.02 1.63
C PHE A 63 6.67 -0.55 1.79
N PHE A 64 5.99 -0.87 0.69
CA PHE A 64 4.64 -1.43 0.74
C PHE A 64 4.64 -2.84 1.33
N GLN A 65 5.67 -3.66 1.07
CA GLN A 65 5.80 -4.98 1.68
C GLN A 65 5.93 -4.88 3.20
N GLY A 66 6.80 -4.00 3.68
CA GLY A 66 6.94 -3.71 5.11
C GLY A 66 5.66 -3.10 5.71
N PHE A 67 4.96 -2.26 4.94
CA PHE A 67 3.68 -1.70 5.34
C PHE A 67 2.64 -2.80 5.59
N VAL A 68 2.35 -3.66 4.61
CA VAL A 68 1.32 -4.71 4.71
C VAL A 68 1.66 -5.74 5.79
N ASN A 69 2.94 -6.11 5.92
CA ASN A 69 3.43 -7.04 6.94
C ASN A 69 3.09 -6.56 8.36
N HIS A 70 3.34 -5.28 8.62
CA HIS A 70 3.15 -4.72 9.96
C HIS A 70 1.78 -4.09 10.19
N ALA A 71 1.03 -3.75 9.15
CA ALA A 71 -0.35 -3.29 9.25
C ALA A 71 -1.34 -4.47 9.33
N GLN A 72 -0.91 -5.67 8.94
CA GLN A 72 -1.75 -6.88 8.83
C GLN A 72 -2.94 -6.65 7.88
N VAL A 73 -2.65 -6.11 6.71
CA VAL A 73 -3.61 -5.84 5.64
C VAL A 73 -3.17 -6.51 4.35
N THR A 74 -4.11 -6.70 3.44
CA THR A 74 -3.85 -7.06 2.05
C THR A 74 -4.05 -5.84 1.18
#